data_AF-A0A3B4U7L3-F1
#
_entry.id   AF-A0A3B4U7L3-F1
#
_cell.length_a   1.000
_cell.length_b   1.000
_cell.length_c   1.000
_cell.angle_alpha   90.00
_cell.angle_beta   90.00
_cell.angle_gamma   90.00
#
_symmetry.space_group_name_H-M   'P 1'
#
loop_
_entity.id
_entity.type
_entity.pdbx_description
1 polymer ?
#
loop_
_entity_poly.entity_id
_entity_poly.type
_entity_poly.pdbx_seq_one_letter_code
_entity_poly.pdbx_strand_id
1 'polypeptide(L)'
;MADNNSLDGGETVRRQINDQVMIVQILVMIFLCINLLLIVTFFKRECFYTTTRYILFAVTLLSDSMILVVTDILLILSYFRFTIQVGVCVVLCFMLYLYYTVTPFTLTAMTLERYVAICMPLRHGELCSTRNTIHCILIIHSLSFVTITVVLSTLFASVSLSFYTQFKICSMEIFFVHTWQDHIRSGISQFYFLIMCIIIVFTYVKIMKVAKAASGDDKKSTRKGLRTVVLHAFQLWLCLVQLWCPFIERAVLQIDFMLFVQVRYFNYIMFGLAPRCLSPLIYGLRDEKFFLELKSYTLFTIIKRLRRRTG
;
A
#
# COMPACT_ATOMS: atom_id res chain seq x y z
N MET A 1 43.52 28.66 -7.35
CA MET A 1 42.50 28.46 -6.30
C MET A 1 41.20 28.05 -6.97
N ALA A 2 41.02 26.75 -7.23
CA ALA A 2 39.77 26.18 -7.69
C ALA A 2 39.84 24.69 -7.40
N ASP A 3 39.42 24.26 -6.20
CA ASP A 3 39.20 22.83 -5.86
C ASP A 3 38.37 22.60 -4.57
N ASN A 4 37.79 23.64 -3.94
CA ASN A 4 36.99 23.46 -2.71
C ASN A 4 35.48 23.28 -2.94
N ASN A 5 34.94 23.56 -4.13
CA ASN A 5 33.49 23.52 -4.37
C ASN A 5 32.95 22.10 -4.63
N SER A 6 33.79 21.16 -5.07
CA SER A 6 33.39 19.77 -5.34
C SER A 6 33.28 18.93 -4.05
N LEU A 7 34.10 19.24 -3.04
CA LEU A 7 34.10 18.54 -1.75
C LEU A 7 32.85 18.88 -0.92
N ASP A 8 32.46 20.16 -0.89
CA ASP A 8 31.30 20.67 -0.15
C ASP A 8 29.96 20.16 -0.73
N GLY A 9 29.88 20.03 -2.06
CA GLY A 9 28.74 19.42 -2.75
C GLY A 9 28.57 17.91 -2.45
N GLY A 10 29.67 17.18 -2.27
CA GLY A 10 29.63 15.74 -1.94
C GLY A 10 29.14 15.47 -0.51
N GLU A 11 29.57 16.29 0.45
CA GLU A 11 29.16 16.15 1.85
C GLU A 11 27.69 16.52 2.08
N THR A 12 27.21 17.59 1.43
CA THR A 12 25.81 18.02 1.50
C THR A 12 24.86 16.97 0.91
N VAL A 13 25.19 16.39 -0.25
CA VAL A 13 24.40 15.30 -0.85
C VAL A 13 24.37 14.06 0.04
N ARG A 14 25.50 13.70 0.65
CA ARG A 14 25.57 12.53 1.55
C ARG A 14 24.76 12.73 2.83
N ARG A 15 24.77 13.93 3.43
CA ARG A 15 23.90 14.27 4.56
C ARG A 15 22.42 14.17 4.19
N GLN A 16 22.03 14.73 3.04
CA GLN A 16 20.65 14.66 2.57
C GLN A 16 20.15 13.22 2.41
N ILE A 17 20.96 12.32 1.83
CA ILE A 17 20.61 10.90 1.70
C ILE A 17 20.44 10.24 3.08
N ASN A 18 21.34 10.52 4.02
CA ASN A 18 21.25 9.98 5.38
C ASN A 18 19.98 10.43 6.09
N ASP A 19 19.63 11.72 5.98
CA ASP A 19 18.42 12.28 6.60
C ASP A 19 17.16 11.66 5.99
N GLN A 20 17.10 11.51 4.66
CA GLN A 20 16.00 10.86 3.96
C GLN A 20 15.80 9.41 4.41
N VAL A 21 16.89 8.63 4.51
CA VAL A 21 16.83 7.24 4.98
C VAL A 21 16.37 7.21 6.44
N MET A 22 16.91 8.05 7.32
CA MET A 22 16.51 8.11 8.72
C MET A 22 15.02 8.43 8.89
N ILE A 23 14.50 9.40 8.12
CA ILE A 23 13.07 9.74 8.11
C ILE A 23 12.23 8.54 7.69
N VAL A 24 12.62 7.84 6.62
CA VAL A 24 11.90 6.65 6.15
C VAL A 24 11.90 5.56 7.22
N GLN A 25 13.04 5.27 7.84
CA GLN A 25 13.17 4.27 8.90
C GLN A 25 12.22 4.55 10.07
N ILE A 26 12.20 5.79 10.55
CA ILE A 26 11.32 6.20 11.66
C ILE A 26 9.85 6.02 11.27
N LEU A 27 9.47 6.47 10.07
CA LEU A 27 8.09 6.36 9.57
C LEU A 27 7.66 4.89 9.43
N VAL A 28 8.48 4.06 8.79
CA VAL A 28 8.22 2.62 8.62
C VAL A 28 8.01 1.95 9.98
N MET A 29 8.90 2.20 10.95
CA MET A 29 8.79 1.60 12.29
C MET A 29 7.50 2.01 13.00
N ILE A 30 7.13 3.30 12.93
CA ILE A 30 5.88 3.78 13.51
C ILE A 30 4.67 3.10 12.85
N PHE A 31 4.63 3.01 11.53
CA PHE A 31 3.49 2.42 10.82
C PHE A 31 3.40 0.92 11.01
N LEU A 32 4.51 0.20 11.05
CA LEU A 32 4.52 -1.23 11.39
C LEU A 32 3.98 -1.47 12.81
N CYS A 33 4.38 -0.64 13.78
CA CYS A 33 3.84 -0.72 15.14
C CYS A 33 2.32 -0.49 15.18
N ILE A 34 1.83 0.52 14.45
CA ILE A 34 0.39 0.81 14.35
C ILE A 34 -0.34 -0.35 13.68
N ASN A 35 0.15 -0.85 12.54
CA ASN A 35 -0.48 -1.95 11.83
C ASN A 35 -0.54 -3.22 12.68
N LEU A 36 0.56 -3.57 13.35
CA LEU A 36 0.61 -4.72 14.25
C LEU A 36 -0.41 -4.60 15.38
N LEU A 37 -0.53 -3.41 15.99
CA LEU A 37 -1.50 -3.15 17.06
C LEU A 37 -2.94 -3.33 16.56
N LEU A 38 -3.25 -2.87 15.36
CA LEU A 38 -4.58 -3.01 14.75
C LEU A 38 -4.86 -4.47 14.37
N ILE A 39 -3.89 -5.20 13.82
CA ILE A 39 -4.00 -6.64 13.53
C ILE A 39 -4.29 -7.42 14.83
N VAL A 40 -3.56 -7.14 15.91
CA VAL A 40 -3.82 -7.75 17.22
C VAL A 40 -5.23 -7.43 17.72
N THR A 41 -5.71 -6.20 17.51
CA THR A 41 -7.06 -5.77 17.89
C THR A 41 -8.14 -6.50 17.09
N PHE A 42 -7.92 -6.73 15.80
CA PHE A 42 -8.83 -7.46 14.92
C PHE A 42 -9.15 -8.87 15.46
N PHE A 43 -8.16 -9.59 16.01
CA PHE A 43 -8.36 -10.94 16.53
C PHE A 43 -9.05 -11.02 17.91
N LYS A 44 -9.38 -9.88 18.54
CA LYS A 44 -9.95 -9.90 19.92
C LYS A 44 -11.44 -10.13 20.01
N ARG A 45 -12.19 -9.81 18.96
CA ARG A 45 -13.65 -9.82 18.99
C ARG A 45 -14.18 -10.55 17.77
N GLU A 46 -15.19 -11.39 17.99
CA GLU A 46 -15.81 -12.16 16.92
C GLU A 46 -16.40 -11.29 15.81
N CYS A 47 -17.01 -10.16 16.18
CA CYS A 47 -17.59 -9.21 15.25
C CYS A 47 -16.58 -8.71 14.19
N PHE A 48 -15.28 -8.65 14.52
CA PHE A 48 -14.26 -8.19 13.59
C PHE A 48 -13.93 -9.22 12.52
N TYR A 49 -13.75 -10.50 12.87
CA TYR A 49 -13.41 -11.51 11.87
C TYR A 49 -14.61 -12.12 11.12
N THR A 50 -15.84 -11.73 11.46
CA THR A 50 -17.05 -12.15 10.71
C THR A 50 -17.55 -11.09 9.73
N THR A 51 -17.20 -9.82 9.92
CA THR A 51 -17.71 -8.71 9.09
C THR A 51 -16.78 -8.41 7.92
N THR A 52 -17.33 -8.42 6.70
CA THR A 52 -16.59 -8.22 5.44
C THR A 52 -15.66 -7.01 5.43
N ARG A 53 -16.13 -5.84 5.85
CA ARG A 53 -15.33 -4.62 5.91
C ARG A 53 -14.07 -4.79 6.77
N TYR A 54 -14.18 -5.46 7.92
CA TYR A 54 -13.06 -5.67 8.82
C TYR A 54 -12.10 -6.74 8.30
N ILE A 55 -12.59 -7.78 7.64
CA ILE A 55 -11.76 -8.79 6.98
C ILE A 55 -10.92 -8.15 5.86
N LEU A 56 -11.55 -7.37 4.98
CA LEU A 56 -10.83 -6.65 3.92
C LEU A 56 -9.80 -5.68 4.50
N PHE A 57 -10.15 -4.97 5.59
CA PHE A 57 -9.21 -4.11 6.28
C PHE A 57 -8.00 -4.88 6.84
N ALA A 58 -8.21 -6.06 7.45
CA ALA A 58 -7.13 -6.90 7.94
C ALA A 58 -6.20 -7.38 6.80
N VAL A 59 -6.77 -7.76 5.64
CA VAL A 59 -5.98 -8.09 4.43
C VAL A 59 -5.12 -6.91 4.00
N THR A 60 -5.68 -5.70 3.97
CA THR A 60 -4.91 -4.48 3.65
C THR A 60 -3.82 -4.19 4.69
N LEU A 61 -4.08 -4.32 5.98
CA LEU A 61 -3.05 -4.14 7.01
C LEU A 61 -1.91 -5.14 6.86
N LEU A 62 -2.23 -6.40 6.54
CA LEU A 62 -1.22 -7.44 6.32
C LEU A 62 -0.40 -7.15 5.07
N SER A 63 -1.04 -6.84 3.93
CA SER A 63 -0.33 -6.51 2.69
C SER A 63 0.53 -5.27 2.84
N ASP A 64 0.01 -4.22 3.49
CA ASP A 64 0.73 -2.98 3.75
C ASP A 64 1.94 -3.21 4.66
N SER A 65 1.81 -4.06 5.69
CA SER A 65 2.93 -4.42 6.57
C SER A 65 4.02 -5.20 5.82
N MET A 66 3.63 -6.14 4.94
CA MET A 66 4.59 -6.89 4.12
C MET A 66 5.31 -5.98 3.13
N ILE A 67 4.61 -5.03 2.50
CA ILE A 67 5.24 -4.00 1.66
C ILE A 67 6.27 -3.23 2.48
N LEU A 68 5.88 -2.67 3.62
CA LEU A 68 6.76 -1.85 4.46
C LEU A 68 8.03 -2.62 4.87
N VAL A 69 7.89 -3.86 5.34
CA VAL A 69 9.04 -4.71 5.71
C VAL A 69 9.96 -4.96 4.52
N VAL A 70 9.41 -5.36 3.37
CA VAL A 70 10.23 -5.70 2.20
C VAL A 70 10.91 -4.45 1.63
N THR A 71 10.21 -3.32 1.52
CA THR A 71 10.80 -2.07 1.04
C THR A 71 11.88 -1.54 1.99
N ASP A 72 11.70 -1.75 3.29
CA ASP A 72 12.68 -1.36 4.30
C ASP A 72 13.97 -2.19 4.19
N ILE A 73 13.83 -3.52 4.05
CA ILE A 73 14.96 -4.42 3.78
C ILE A 73 15.68 -3.98 2.50
N LEU A 74 14.96 -3.74 1.41
CA LEU A 74 15.56 -3.29 0.14
C LEU A 74 16.27 -1.94 0.27
N LEU A 75 15.68 -1.00 1.02
CA LEU A 75 16.29 0.31 1.28
C LEU A 75 17.60 0.18 2.06
N ILE A 76 17.61 -0.61 3.14
CA ILE A 76 18.80 -0.86 3.95
C ILE A 76 19.90 -1.52 3.11
N LEU A 77 19.56 -2.57 2.36
CA LEU A 77 20.50 -3.24 1.46
C LEU A 77 21.10 -2.28 0.43
N SER A 78 20.27 -1.44 -0.19
CA SER A 78 20.69 -0.45 -1.18
C SER A 78 21.57 0.64 -0.57
N TYR A 79 21.20 1.16 0.60
CA TYR A 79 21.92 2.21 1.31
C TYR A 79 23.34 1.75 1.70
N PHE A 80 23.47 0.55 2.26
CA PHE A 80 24.78 -0.03 2.58
C PHE A 80 25.50 -0.65 1.38
N ARG A 81 24.91 -0.57 0.18
CA ARG A 81 25.43 -1.19 -1.07
C ARG A 81 25.70 -2.70 -0.90
N PHE A 82 24.94 -3.37 -0.05
CA PHE A 82 25.08 -4.79 0.20
C PHE A 82 24.53 -5.58 -0.99
N THR A 83 25.33 -6.50 -1.52
CA THR A 83 24.90 -7.36 -2.63
C THR A 83 24.38 -8.68 -2.10
N ILE A 84 23.29 -9.15 -2.68
CA ILE A 84 22.70 -10.46 -2.36
C ILE A 84 22.58 -11.29 -3.62
N GLN A 85 22.42 -12.60 -3.44
CA GLN A 85 22.17 -13.50 -4.55
C GLN A 85 20.86 -13.11 -5.27
N VAL A 86 20.92 -13.02 -6.60
CA VAL A 86 19.78 -12.60 -7.45
C VAL A 86 18.54 -13.46 -7.20
N GLY A 87 18.68 -14.77 -6.98
CA GLY A 87 17.54 -15.63 -6.63
C GLY A 87 16.78 -15.17 -5.37
N VAL A 88 17.50 -14.76 -4.32
CA VAL A 88 16.90 -14.21 -3.09
C VAL A 88 16.23 -12.87 -3.39
N CYS A 89 16.89 -12.01 -4.17
CA CYS A 89 16.32 -10.74 -4.58
C CYS A 89 15.01 -10.92 -5.36
N VAL A 90 14.95 -11.88 -6.27
CA VAL A 90 13.74 -12.21 -7.04
C VAL A 90 12.58 -12.57 -6.10
N VAL A 91 12.83 -13.32 -5.02
CA VAL A 91 11.79 -13.63 -4.02
C VAL A 91 11.31 -12.39 -3.28
N LEU A 92 12.23 -11.51 -2.85
CA LEU A 92 11.86 -10.24 -2.19
C LEU A 92 11.04 -9.34 -3.12
N CYS A 93 11.51 -9.14 -4.34
CA CYS A 93 10.83 -8.31 -5.33
C CYS A 93 9.50 -8.93 -5.79
N PHE A 94 9.38 -10.27 -5.83
CA PHE A 94 8.12 -10.97 -6.06
C PHE A 94 7.08 -10.62 -4.99
N MET A 95 7.45 -10.74 -3.71
CA MET A 95 6.55 -10.42 -2.59
C MET A 95 6.11 -8.96 -2.68
N LEU A 96 7.06 -8.06 -2.93
CA LEU A 96 6.78 -6.64 -3.05
C LEU A 96 5.80 -6.33 -4.20
N TYR A 97 6.02 -6.92 -5.38
CA TYR A 97 5.15 -6.72 -6.53
C TYR A 97 3.74 -7.28 -6.28
N LEU A 98 3.65 -8.48 -5.70
CA LEU A 98 2.38 -9.12 -5.35
C LEU A 98 1.55 -8.20 -4.47
N TYR A 99 2.11 -7.72 -3.36
CA TYR A 99 1.36 -6.89 -2.42
C TYR A 99 1.09 -5.48 -2.95
N TYR A 100 1.98 -4.89 -3.76
CA TYR A 100 1.69 -3.64 -4.47
C TYR A 100 0.46 -3.76 -5.39
N THR A 101 0.17 -4.96 -5.88
CA THR A 101 -1.01 -5.24 -6.70
C THR A 101 -2.24 -5.56 -5.83
N VAL A 102 -2.07 -6.32 -4.74
CA VAL A 102 -3.16 -6.69 -3.82
C VAL A 102 -3.80 -5.47 -3.14
N THR A 103 -3.00 -4.51 -2.66
CA THR A 103 -3.51 -3.34 -1.92
C THR A 103 -4.57 -2.54 -2.73
N PRO A 104 -4.30 -2.06 -3.97
CA PRO A 104 -5.28 -1.30 -4.73
C PRO A 104 -6.54 -2.12 -5.07
N PHE A 105 -6.39 -3.41 -5.44
CA PHE A 105 -7.55 -4.29 -5.64
C PHE A 105 -8.41 -4.42 -4.39
N THR A 106 -7.78 -4.56 -3.21
CA THR A 106 -8.50 -4.67 -1.94
C THR A 106 -9.22 -3.36 -1.61
N LEU A 107 -8.62 -2.20 -1.85
CA LEU A 107 -9.28 -0.90 -1.66
C LEU A 107 -10.44 -0.68 -2.64
N THR A 108 -10.33 -1.16 -3.89
CA THR A 108 -11.46 -1.17 -4.83
C THR A 108 -12.59 -2.07 -4.32
N ALA A 109 -12.28 -3.26 -3.78
CA ALA A 109 -13.26 -4.15 -3.18
C ALA A 109 -13.95 -3.52 -1.95
N MET A 110 -13.21 -2.82 -1.09
CA MET A 110 -13.80 -2.04 0.02
C MET A 110 -14.74 -0.95 -0.49
N THR A 111 -14.41 -0.30 -1.61
CA THR A 111 -15.27 0.72 -2.23
C THR A 111 -16.58 0.10 -2.75
N LEU A 112 -16.49 -1.08 -3.37
CA LEU A 112 -17.66 -1.83 -3.82
C LEU A 112 -18.52 -2.32 -2.65
N GLU A 113 -17.91 -2.79 -1.56
CA GLU A 113 -18.62 -3.15 -0.32
C GLU A 113 -19.44 -1.97 0.20
N ARG A 114 -18.82 -0.77 0.27
CA ARG A 114 -19.51 0.46 0.67
C ARG A 114 -20.64 0.83 -0.26
N TYR A 115 -20.45 0.68 -1.57
CA TYR A 115 -21.51 0.88 -2.55
C TYR A 115 -22.70 -0.06 -2.30
N VAL A 116 -22.45 -1.36 -2.10
CA VAL A 116 -23.52 -2.33 -1.81
C VAL A 116 -24.25 -1.98 -0.51
N ALA A 117 -23.51 -1.62 0.54
CA ALA A 117 -24.10 -1.25 1.83
C ALA A 117 -25.05 -0.03 1.74
N ILE A 118 -24.69 0.97 0.93
CA ILE A 118 -25.46 2.22 0.81
C ILE A 118 -26.57 2.11 -0.24
N CYS A 119 -26.24 1.60 -1.43
CA CYS A 119 -27.16 1.60 -2.56
C CYS A 119 -28.05 0.34 -2.63
N MET A 120 -27.69 -0.75 -1.94
CA MET A 120 -28.42 -2.02 -1.96
C MET A 120 -28.48 -2.66 -0.56
N PRO A 121 -28.98 -1.96 0.47
CA PRO A 121 -28.92 -2.43 1.86
C PRO A 121 -29.60 -3.78 2.09
N LEU A 122 -30.71 -4.05 1.38
CA LEU A 122 -31.46 -5.32 1.50
C LEU A 122 -30.66 -6.55 1.01
N ARG A 123 -29.74 -6.36 0.06
CA ARG A 123 -28.91 -7.44 -0.49
C ARG A 123 -27.52 -7.50 0.14
N HIS A 124 -27.21 -6.59 1.07
CA HIS A 124 -25.89 -6.49 1.66
C HIS A 124 -25.50 -7.76 2.44
N GLY A 125 -26.43 -8.35 3.20
CA GLY A 125 -26.17 -9.58 3.95
C GLY A 125 -25.88 -10.80 3.07
N GLU A 126 -26.50 -10.88 1.90
CA GLU A 126 -26.27 -11.94 0.92
C GLU A 126 -24.95 -11.74 0.17
N LEU A 127 -24.74 -10.54 -0.38
CA LEU A 127 -23.58 -10.22 -1.22
C LEU A 127 -22.28 -10.09 -0.41
N CYS A 128 -22.33 -9.48 0.78
CA CYS A 128 -21.18 -9.24 1.65
C CYS A 128 -21.13 -10.25 2.81
N SER A 129 -21.50 -11.50 2.56
CA SER A 129 -21.30 -12.61 3.52
C SER A 129 -19.82 -12.96 3.66
N THR A 130 -19.43 -13.55 4.80
CA THR A 130 -18.05 -13.98 5.07
C THR A 130 -17.50 -14.89 3.97
N ARG A 131 -18.32 -15.83 3.47
CA ARG A 131 -17.95 -16.74 2.38
C ARG A 131 -17.63 -16.00 1.08
N ASN A 132 -18.49 -15.07 0.68
CA ASN A 132 -18.27 -14.28 -0.53
C ASN A 132 -17.04 -13.39 -0.41
N THR A 133 -16.76 -12.88 0.79
CA THR A 133 -15.55 -12.09 1.07
C THR A 133 -14.29 -12.91 0.93
N ILE A 134 -14.28 -14.16 1.43
CA ILE A 134 -13.15 -15.07 1.22
C ILE A 134 -12.96 -15.35 -0.28
N HIS A 135 -14.04 -15.61 -1.03
CA HIS A 135 -13.95 -15.75 -2.48
C HIS A 135 -13.41 -14.48 -3.17
N CYS A 136 -13.85 -13.30 -2.74
CA CYS A 136 -13.34 -12.02 -3.23
C CYS A 136 -11.83 -11.88 -2.98
N ILE A 137 -11.37 -12.20 -1.77
CA ILE A 137 -9.94 -12.20 -1.42
C ILE A 137 -9.16 -13.18 -2.30
N LEU A 138 -9.66 -14.40 -2.49
CA LEU A 138 -9.03 -15.37 -3.38
C LEU A 138 -8.93 -14.87 -4.82
N ILE A 139 -9.96 -14.20 -5.34
CA ILE A 139 -9.94 -13.58 -6.68
C ILE A 139 -8.88 -12.47 -6.74
N ILE A 140 -8.82 -11.59 -5.73
CA ILE A 140 -7.82 -10.51 -5.66
C ILE A 140 -6.40 -11.06 -5.68
N HIS A 141 -6.11 -12.07 -4.85
CA HIS A 141 -4.80 -12.71 -4.81
C HIS A 141 -4.49 -13.44 -6.11
N SER A 142 -5.47 -14.10 -6.72
CA SER A 142 -5.30 -14.80 -8.02
C SER A 142 -4.96 -13.82 -9.14
N LEU A 143 -5.69 -12.70 -9.26
CA LEU A 143 -5.40 -11.65 -10.24
C LEU A 143 -4.01 -11.03 -10.04
N SER A 144 -3.65 -10.81 -8.78
CA SER A 144 -2.32 -10.28 -8.42
C SER A 144 -1.22 -11.28 -8.77
N PHE A 145 -1.45 -12.58 -8.53
CA PHE A 145 -0.52 -13.65 -8.87
C PHE A 145 -0.34 -13.81 -10.39
N VAL A 146 -1.41 -13.71 -11.17
CA VAL A 146 -1.34 -13.73 -12.64
C VAL A 146 -0.43 -12.61 -13.14
N THR A 147 -0.58 -11.40 -12.60
CA THR A 147 0.22 -10.23 -13.00
C THR A 147 1.73 -10.47 -12.80
N ILE A 148 2.12 -10.95 -11.62
CA ILE A 148 3.54 -11.23 -11.32
C ILE A 148 4.06 -12.46 -12.07
N THR A 149 3.21 -13.45 -12.36
CA THR A 149 3.60 -14.63 -13.15
C THR A 149 4.00 -14.22 -14.56
N VAL A 150 3.29 -13.27 -15.18
CA VAL A 150 3.69 -12.71 -16.47
C VAL A 150 5.09 -12.08 -16.38
N VAL A 151 5.34 -11.23 -15.39
CA VAL A 151 6.66 -10.58 -15.19
C VAL A 151 7.78 -11.59 -14.91
N LEU A 152 7.53 -12.62 -14.09
CA LEU A 152 8.51 -13.66 -13.81
C LEU A 152 8.80 -14.52 -15.03
N SER A 153 7.76 -14.85 -15.82
CA SER A 153 7.92 -15.65 -17.03
C SER A 153 8.77 -14.93 -18.08
N THR A 154 8.61 -13.61 -18.22
CA THR A 154 9.43 -12.82 -19.15
C THR A 154 10.87 -12.72 -18.68
N LEU A 155 11.12 -12.59 -17.36
CA LEU A 155 12.49 -12.64 -16.81
C LEU A 155 13.12 -14.01 -17.10
N PHE A 156 12.43 -15.10 -16.74
CA PHE A 156 12.94 -16.47 -16.93
C PHE A 156 13.26 -16.78 -18.39
N ALA A 157 12.44 -16.30 -19.32
CA ALA A 157 12.69 -16.45 -20.75
C ALA A 157 13.88 -15.62 -21.26
N SER A 158 14.32 -14.60 -20.52
CA SER A 158 15.35 -13.64 -20.97
C SER A 158 16.73 -13.88 -20.37
N VAL A 159 16.86 -14.70 -19.32
CA VAL A 159 18.14 -14.90 -18.61
C VAL A 159 18.48 -16.38 -18.43
N SER A 160 19.77 -16.69 -18.36
CA SER A 160 20.25 -18.05 -18.04
C SER A 160 20.18 -18.33 -16.54
N LEU A 161 20.22 -19.62 -16.16
CA LEU A 161 20.20 -20.03 -14.75
C LEU A 161 21.36 -19.42 -13.93
N SER A 162 22.53 -19.21 -14.56
CA SER A 162 23.70 -18.59 -13.93
C SER A 162 23.47 -17.15 -13.51
N PHE A 163 22.46 -16.46 -14.06
CA PHE A 163 22.09 -15.11 -13.63
C PHE A 163 21.58 -15.11 -12.18
N TYR A 164 20.84 -16.14 -11.76
CA TYR A 164 20.24 -16.22 -10.42
C TYR A 164 21.25 -16.50 -9.31
N THR A 165 22.45 -16.97 -9.64
CA THR A 165 23.55 -17.20 -8.69
C THR A 165 24.49 -16.01 -8.55
N GLN A 166 24.31 -14.95 -9.35
CA GLN A 166 25.12 -13.74 -9.25
C GLN A 166 24.77 -12.93 -7.99
N PHE A 167 25.73 -12.17 -7.50
CA PHE A 167 25.54 -11.20 -6.40
C PHE A 167 25.38 -9.80 -6.98
N LYS A 168 24.25 -9.16 -6.71
CA LYS A 168 23.93 -7.80 -7.17
C LYS A 168 23.21 -7.01 -6.08
N ILE A 169 23.23 -5.68 -6.18
CA ILE A 169 22.38 -4.83 -5.35
C ILE A 169 20.93 -5.16 -5.72
N CYS A 170 20.11 -5.48 -4.73
CA CYS A 170 18.74 -5.91 -4.98
C CYS A 170 17.84 -4.71 -5.29
N SER A 171 17.18 -4.75 -6.45
CA SER A 171 16.29 -3.69 -6.88
C SER A 171 15.24 -4.25 -7.86
N MET A 172 14.11 -3.54 -8.00
CA MET A 172 13.00 -3.99 -8.86
C MET A 172 13.39 -4.04 -10.34
N GLU A 173 14.45 -3.33 -10.73
CA GLU A 173 14.97 -3.25 -12.08
C GLU A 173 15.58 -4.57 -12.56
N ILE A 174 15.86 -5.51 -11.65
CA ILE A 174 16.35 -6.86 -11.99
C ILE A 174 15.36 -7.65 -12.85
N PHE A 175 14.05 -7.33 -12.79
CA PHE A 175 13.05 -7.94 -13.65
C PHE A 175 13.06 -7.43 -15.11
N PHE A 176 13.73 -6.32 -15.39
CA PHE A 176 13.68 -5.64 -16.70
C PHE A 176 15.06 -5.62 -17.34
N VAL A 177 15.41 -6.72 -18.00
CA VAL A 177 16.61 -6.87 -18.82
C VAL A 177 16.43 -6.15 -20.16
N HIS A 178 15.23 -6.19 -20.70
CA HIS A 178 14.88 -5.56 -21.97
C HIS A 178 13.79 -4.49 -21.81
N THR A 179 13.84 -3.46 -22.65
CA THR A 179 12.91 -2.33 -22.63
C THR A 179 11.44 -2.74 -22.81
N TRP A 180 11.18 -3.82 -23.56
CA TRP A 180 9.83 -4.35 -23.79
C TRP A 180 9.20 -4.94 -22.51
N GLN A 181 9.99 -5.49 -21.59
CA GLN A 181 9.47 -6.04 -20.32
C GLN A 181 8.92 -4.92 -19.43
N ASP A 182 9.60 -3.78 -19.40
CA ASP A 182 9.12 -2.59 -18.69
C ASP A 182 7.88 -1.99 -19.36
N HIS A 183 7.81 -1.99 -20.70
CA HIS A 183 6.59 -1.59 -21.42
C HIS A 183 5.39 -2.48 -21.08
N ILE A 184 5.58 -3.80 -20.99
CA ILE A 184 4.53 -4.74 -20.56
C ILE A 184 4.07 -4.40 -19.14
N ARG A 185 5.00 -4.23 -18.19
CA ARG A 185 4.66 -3.85 -16.81
C ARG A 185 3.86 -2.55 -16.75
N SER A 186 4.31 -1.52 -17.46
CA SER A 186 3.62 -0.23 -17.51
C SER A 186 2.22 -0.38 -18.13
N GLY A 187 2.10 -1.10 -19.24
CA GLY A 187 0.83 -1.35 -19.92
C GLY A 187 -0.17 -2.08 -19.02
N ILE A 188 0.27 -3.13 -18.32
CA ILE A 188 -0.59 -3.85 -17.37
C ILE A 188 -1.02 -2.95 -16.21
N SER A 189 -0.10 -2.15 -15.65
CA SER A 189 -0.40 -1.24 -14.55
C SER A 189 -1.42 -0.16 -14.96
N GLN A 190 -1.27 0.41 -16.15
CA GLN A 190 -2.19 1.39 -16.72
C GLN A 190 -3.56 0.78 -17.06
N PHE A 191 -3.58 -0.45 -17.57
CA PHE A 191 -4.83 -1.18 -17.84
C PHE A 191 -5.64 -1.40 -16.55
N TYR A 192 -4.99 -1.88 -15.49
CA TYR A 192 -5.66 -2.04 -14.19
C TYR A 192 -6.10 -0.71 -13.59
N PHE A 193 -5.26 0.34 -13.72
CA PHE A 193 -5.63 1.69 -13.30
C PHE A 193 -6.93 2.15 -13.99
N LEU A 194 -7.07 1.97 -15.30
CA LEU A 194 -8.26 2.38 -16.04
C LEU A 194 -9.50 1.63 -15.56
N ILE A 195 -9.42 0.30 -15.41
CA ILE A 195 -10.53 -0.52 -14.91
C ILE A 195 -10.95 -0.07 -13.51
N MET A 196 -10.00 0.07 -12.59
CA MET A 196 -10.27 0.50 -11.22
C MET A 196 -10.90 1.90 -11.19
N CYS A 197 -10.35 2.85 -11.96
CA CYS A 197 -10.88 4.20 -12.08
C CYS A 197 -12.35 4.20 -12.53
N ILE A 198 -12.70 3.40 -13.56
CA ILE A 198 -14.08 3.29 -14.04
C ILE A 198 -15.01 2.77 -12.93
N ILE A 199 -14.62 1.69 -12.25
CA ILE A 199 -15.39 1.11 -11.14
C ILE A 199 -15.60 2.16 -10.02
N ILE A 200 -14.55 2.90 -9.68
CA ILE A 200 -14.58 3.88 -8.60
C ILE A 200 -15.46 5.07 -8.96
N VAL A 201 -15.29 5.66 -10.15
CA VAL A 201 -16.15 6.76 -10.60
C VAL A 201 -17.61 6.33 -10.62
N PHE A 202 -17.91 5.14 -11.17
CA PHE A 202 -19.26 4.61 -11.20
C PHE A 202 -19.87 4.45 -9.79
N THR A 203 -19.15 3.80 -8.88
CA THR A 203 -19.62 3.55 -7.50
C THR A 203 -19.86 4.85 -6.75
N TYR A 204 -18.92 5.81 -6.83
CA TYR A 204 -19.04 7.10 -6.16
C TYR A 204 -20.21 7.94 -6.72
N VAL A 205 -20.42 7.98 -8.03
CA VAL A 205 -21.57 8.68 -8.63
C VAL A 205 -22.88 8.11 -8.09
N LYS A 206 -23.01 6.78 -7.98
CA LYS A 206 -24.21 6.15 -7.43
C LYS A 206 -24.41 6.44 -5.94
N ILE A 207 -23.33 6.33 -5.14
CA ILE A 207 -23.36 6.67 -3.71
C ILE A 207 -23.83 8.12 -3.51
N MET A 208 -23.27 9.06 -4.28
CA MET A 208 -23.62 10.48 -4.18
C MET A 208 -25.08 10.75 -4.56
N LYS A 209 -25.62 10.06 -5.57
CA LYS A 209 -27.04 10.16 -5.94
C LYS A 209 -27.96 9.71 -4.81
N VAL A 210 -27.67 8.55 -4.20
CA VAL A 210 -28.45 8.01 -3.07
C VAL A 210 -28.33 8.91 -1.85
N ALA A 211 -27.12 9.36 -1.52
CA ALA A 211 -26.89 10.26 -0.39
C ALA A 211 -27.64 11.59 -0.54
N LYS A 212 -27.66 12.16 -1.76
CA LYS A 212 -28.40 13.40 -2.05
C LYS A 212 -29.92 13.20 -1.99
N ALA A 213 -30.42 12.06 -2.45
CA ALA A 213 -31.84 11.73 -2.34
C ALA A 213 -32.28 11.54 -0.87
N ALA A 214 -31.41 10.93 -0.05
CA ALA A 214 -31.71 10.69 1.37
C ALA A 214 -31.61 11.93 2.26
N SER A 215 -30.79 12.93 1.90
CA SER A 215 -30.56 14.09 2.78
C SER A 215 -31.61 15.19 2.68
N GLY A 216 -32.50 15.18 1.68
CA GLY A 216 -33.39 16.31 1.41
C GLY A 216 -32.63 17.65 1.38
N ASP A 217 -33.21 18.71 1.93
CA ASP A 217 -32.59 20.04 2.07
C ASP A 217 -31.71 20.23 3.32
N ASP A 218 -31.60 19.23 4.21
CA ASP A 218 -30.85 19.37 5.46
C ASP A 218 -29.34 19.10 5.26
N LYS A 219 -28.64 20.16 4.82
CA LYS A 219 -27.21 20.18 4.48
C LYS A 219 -26.27 19.77 5.63
N LYS A 220 -26.72 19.75 6.89
CA LYS A 220 -25.86 19.57 8.07
C LYS A 220 -25.53 18.11 8.35
N SER A 221 -26.47 17.18 8.12
CA SER A 221 -26.28 15.73 8.26
C SER A 221 -25.40 15.16 7.12
N THR A 222 -25.60 15.63 5.89
CA THR A 222 -24.83 15.25 4.69
C THR A 222 -23.32 15.45 4.87
N ARG A 223 -22.91 16.51 5.58
CA ARG A 223 -21.50 16.90 5.74
C ARG A 223 -20.67 15.92 6.58
N LYS A 224 -21.27 15.24 7.57
CA LYS A 224 -20.53 14.35 8.49
C LYS A 224 -20.19 13.01 7.84
N GLY A 225 -21.14 12.43 7.08
CA GLY A 225 -20.92 11.23 6.27
C GLY A 225 -19.98 11.46 5.09
N LEU A 226 -20.12 12.60 4.39
CA LEU A 226 -19.29 12.98 3.24
C LEU A 226 -17.80 13.09 3.58
N ARG A 227 -17.45 13.55 4.78
CA ARG A 227 -16.04 13.66 5.22
C ARG A 227 -15.32 12.30 5.30
N THR A 228 -16.04 11.20 5.48
CA THR A 228 -15.48 9.83 5.50
C THR A 228 -15.23 9.33 4.09
N VAL A 229 -16.20 9.58 3.22
CA VAL A 229 -16.16 9.24 1.80
C VAL A 229 -15.03 9.98 1.08
N VAL A 230 -14.78 11.24 1.43
CA VAL A 230 -13.69 12.05 0.87
C VAL A 230 -12.31 11.53 1.29
N LEU A 231 -12.11 11.16 2.56
CA LEU A 231 -10.81 10.61 2.98
C LEU A 231 -10.52 9.27 2.30
N HIS A 232 -11.54 8.41 2.17
CA HIS A 232 -11.39 7.15 1.45
C HIS A 232 -11.10 7.39 -0.04
N ALA A 233 -11.80 8.35 -0.67
CA ALA A 233 -11.53 8.72 -2.06
C ALA A 233 -10.11 9.24 -2.26
N PHE A 234 -9.63 10.06 -1.31
CA PHE A 234 -8.27 10.60 -1.35
C PHE A 234 -7.22 9.51 -1.16
N GLN A 235 -7.40 8.61 -0.18
CA GLN A 235 -6.52 7.44 -0.01
C GLN A 235 -6.47 6.59 -1.28
N LEU A 236 -7.64 6.30 -1.85
CA LEU A 236 -7.77 5.49 -3.04
C LEU A 236 -7.11 6.16 -4.25
N TRP A 237 -7.30 7.46 -4.42
CA TRP A 237 -6.62 8.24 -5.46
C TRP A 237 -5.10 8.16 -5.35
N LEU A 238 -4.54 8.38 -4.14
CA LEU A 238 -3.11 8.24 -3.93
C LEU A 238 -2.60 6.82 -4.25
N CYS A 239 -3.37 5.79 -3.87
CA CYS A 239 -3.03 4.41 -4.18
C CYS A 239 -3.12 4.06 -5.68
N LEU A 240 -4.01 4.72 -6.43
CA LEU A 240 -4.12 4.52 -7.88
C LEU A 240 -3.02 5.25 -8.64
N VAL A 241 -2.65 6.46 -8.21
CA VAL A 241 -1.52 7.19 -8.80
C VAL A 241 -0.22 6.38 -8.70
N GLN A 242 -0.08 5.53 -7.69
CA GLN A 242 1.03 4.60 -7.57
C GLN A 242 1.22 3.69 -8.80
N LEU A 243 0.15 3.33 -9.52
CA LEU A 243 0.23 2.51 -10.74
C LEU A 243 0.90 3.24 -11.91
N TRP A 244 1.00 4.57 -11.83
CA TRP A 244 1.71 5.41 -12.79
C TRP A 244 3.19 5.62 -12.44
N CYS A 245 3.60 5.36 -11.20
CA CYS A 245 4.99 5.55 -10.76
C CYS A 245 6.01 4.85 -11.67
N PRO A 246 5.83 3.59 -12.12
CA PRO A 246 6.80 2.93 -13.00
C PRO A 246 7.01 3.68 -14.32
N PHE A 247 5.92 4.19 -14.91
CA PHE A 247 5.96 4.95 -16.15
C PHE A 247 6.70 6.28 -15.96
N ILE A 248 6.36 7.02 -14.89
CA ILE A 248 6.98 8.31 -14.57
C ILE A 248 8.46 8.13 -14.26
N GLU A 249 8.80 7.18 -13.39
CA GLU A 249 10.17 6.90 -12.97
C GLU A 249 11.05 6.51 -14.16
N ARG A 250 10.54 5.70 -15.09
CA ARG A 250 11.26 5.36 -16.32
C ARG A 250 11.51 6.60 -17.19
N ALA A 251 10.49 7.44 -17.40
CA ALA A 251 10.63 8.65 -18.21
C ALA A 251 11.67 9.60 -17.59
N VAL A 252 11.64 9.78 -16.27
CA VAL A 252 12.60 10.63 -15.55
C VAL A 252 14.02 10.05 -15.59
N LEU A 253 14.17 8.73 -15.47
CA LEU A 253 15.47 8.06 -15.55
C LEU A 253 16.19 8.30 -16.89
N GLN A 254 15.44 8.44 -17.99
CA GLN A 254 16.00 8.77 -19.30
C GLN A 254 16.48 10.23 -19.41
N ILE A 255 15.99 11.11 -18.53
CA ILE A 255 16.31 12.53 -18.53
C ILE A 255 17.49 12.82 -17.61
N ASP A 256 17.37 12.46 -16.34
CA ASP A 256 18.40 12.71 -15.33
C ASP A 256 18.33 11.72 -14.16
N PHE A 257 19.49 11.17 -13.79
CA PHE A 257 19.59 10.16 -12.74
C PHE A 257 19.35 10.74 -11.33
N MET A 258 19.80 11.97 -11.06
CA MET A 258 19.62 12.59 -9.75
C MET A 258 18.15 12.94 -9.50
N LEU A 259 17.48 13.47 -10.52
CA LEU A 259 16.05 13.72 -10.53
C LEU A 259 15.26 12.42 -10.35
N PHE A 260 15.69 11.33 -11.00
CA PHE A 260 15.08 10.01 -10.80
C PHE A 260 15.11 9.57 -9.33
N VAL A 261 16.25 9.72 -8.64
CA VAL A 261 16.36 9.38 -7.21
C VAL A 261 15.41 10.24 -6.37
N GLN A 262 15.34 11.54 -6.64
CA GLN A 262 14.45 12.46 -5.92
C GLN A 262 12.96 12.15 -6.17
N VAL A 263 12.58 11.92 -7.43
CA VAL A 263 11.20 11.57 -7.82
C VAL A 263 10.81 10.22 -7.22
N ARG A 264 11.70 9.23 -7.22
CA ARG A 264 11.43 7.92 -6.62
C ARG A 264 11.25 8.02 -5.10
N TYR A 265 12.08 8.82 -4.43
CA TYR A 265 11.90 9.10 -3.01
C TYR A 265 10.54 9.76 -2.75
N PHE A 266 10.19 10.80 -3.51
CA PHE A 266 8.90 11.45 -3.40
C PHE A 266 7.73 10.49 -3.65
N ASN A 267 7.78 9.70 -4.73
CA ASN A 267 6.77 8.70 -5.06
C ASN A 267 6.61 7.68 -3.93
N TYR A 268 7.73 7.23 -3.36
CA TYR A 268 7.70 6.31 -2.23
C TYR A 268 7.07 6.94 -0.98
N ILE A 269 7.36 8.19 -0.63
CA ILE A 269 6.70 8.86 0.50
C ILE A 269 5.20 9.10 0.22
N MET A 270 4.89 9.67 -0.94
CA MET A 270 3.54 10.17 -1.26
C MET A 270 2.56 9.09 -1.69
N PHE A 271 3.00 8.14 -2.52
CA PHE A 271 2.15 7.09 -3.09
C PHE A 271 2.50 5.71 -2.53
N GLY A 272 3.72 5.52 -2.02
CA GLY A 272 4.12 4.37 -1.22
C GLY A 272 3.56 4.49 0.20
N LEU A 273 4.15 5.29 1.07
CA LEU A 273 3.84 5.34 2.50
C LEU A 273 2.47 5.96 2.80
N ALA A 274 2.19 7.19 2.34
CA ALA A 274 1.03 7.96 2.80
C ALA A 274 -0.32 7.23 2.69
N PRO A 275 -0.64 6.47 1.61
CA PRO A 275 -1.89 5.71 1.52
C PRO A 275 -2.01 4.61 2.59
N ARG A 276 -0.89 3.97 2.93
CA ARG A 276 -0.84 2.94 3.99
C ARG A 276 -0.98 3.55 5.37
N CYS A 277 -0.62 4.81 5.57
CA CYS A 277 -0.87 5.55 6.82
C CYS A 277 -2.36 5.90 6.97
N LEU A 278 -3.01 6.22 5.86
CA LEU A 278 -4.43 6.57 5.83
C LEU A 278 -5.32 5.35 6.12
N SER A 279 -4.89 4.13 5.75
CA SER A 279 -5.59 2.87 6.07
C SER A 279 -5.94 2.74 7.58
N PRO A 280 -4.98 2.70 8.52
CA PRO A 280 -5.21 2.75 9.98
C PRO A 280 -6.12 3.87 10.46
N LEU A 281 -5.95 5.08 9.89
CA LEU A 281 -6.70 6.26 10.32
C LEU A 281 -8.18 6.17 9.94
N ILE A 282 -8.45 5.78 8.69
CA ILE A 282 -9.82 5.74 8.12
C ILE A 282 -10.59 4.53 8.63
N TYR A 283 -9.94 3.37 8.75
CA TYR A 283 -10.60 2.10 9.05
C TYR A 283 -10.43 1.62 10.49
N GLY A 284 -9.39 2.07 11.18
CA GLY A 284 -9.15 1.78 12.60
C GLY A 284 -9.63 2.93 13.49
N LEU A 285 -8.84 4.01 13.59
CA LEU A 285 -9.06 5.07 14.58
C LEU A 285 -10.39 5.80 14.43
N ARG A 286 -10.89 5.95 13.21
CA ARG A 286 -12.17 6.61 12.93
C ARG A 286 -13.38 5.69 13.11
N ASP A 287 -13.18 4.37 13.17
CA ASP A 287 -14.25 3.41 13.39
C ASP A 287 -14.54 3.27 14.89
N GLU A 288 -15.73 3.66 15.34
CA GLU A 288 -16.05 3.74 16.78
C GLU A 288 -15.84 2.41 17.51
N LYS A 289 -16.24 1.29 16.89
CA LYS A 289 -16.07 -0.05 17.47
C LYS A 289 -14.59 -0.41 17.62
N PHE A 290 -13.80 -0.14 16.59
CA PHE A 290 -12.37 -0.42 16.58
C PHE A 290 -11.60 0.48 17.56
N PHE A 291 -11.95 1.77 17.61
CA PHE A 291 -11.35 2.74 18.51
C PHE A 291 -11.62 2.42 19.98
N LEU A 292 -12.84 1.99 20.34
CA LEU A 292 -13.19 1.60 21.71
C LEU A 292 -12.37 0.39 22.18
N GLU A 293 -12.20 -0.62 21.33
CA GLU A 293 -11.38 -1.80 21.65
C GLU A 293 -9.88 -1.45 21.74
N LEU A 294 -9.39 -0.58 20.86
CA LEU A 294 -8.01 -0.07 20.90
C LEU A 294 -7.73 0.69 22.20
N LYS A 295 -8.67 1.55 22.63
CA LYS A 295 -8.58 2.31 23.88
C LYS A 295 -8.59 1.39 25.09
N SER A 296 -9.49 0.40 25.11
CA SER A 296 -9.55 -0.62 26.17
C SER A 296 -8.21 -1.35 26.31
N TYR A 297 -7.60 -1.74 25.20
CA TYR A 297 -6.32 -2.45 25.22
C TYR A 297 -5.14 -1.61 25.69
N THR A 298 -5.02 -0.37 25.20
CA THR A 298 -3.94 0.54 25.62
C THR A 298 -4.06 0.87 27.11
N LEU A 299 -5.27 1.14 27.59
CA LEU A 299 -5.55 1.39 29.01
C LEU A 299 -5.23 0.17 29.88
N PHE A 300 -5.66 -1.03 29.47
CA PHE A 300 -5.35 -2.28 30.19
C PHE A 300 -3.84 -2.56 30.25
N THR A 301 -3.12 -2.29 29.16
CA THR A 301 -1.65 -2.47 29.09
C THR A 301 -0.93 -1.49 30.00
N ILE A 302 -1.37 -0.22 30.05
CA ILE A 302 -0.84 0.81 30.95
C ILE A 302 -1.09 0.41 32.41
N ILE A 303 -2.31 -0.01 32.76
CA ILE A 303 -2.65 -0.45 34.12
C ILE A 303 -1.80 -1.66 34.54
N LYS A 304 -1.61 -2.65 33.67
CA LYS A 304 -0.77 -3.82 33.93
C LYS A 304 0.71 -3.45 34.12
N ARG A 305 1.22 -2.47 33.36
CA ARG A 305 2.60 -1.96 33.52
C ARG A 305 2.77 -1.16 34.81
N LEU A 306 1.79 -0.35 35.20
CA LEU A 306 1.81 0.38 36.47
C LEU A 306 1.80 -0.58 37.65
N ARG A 307 0.94 -1.61 37.64
CA ARG A 307 0.87 -2.63 38.70
C ARG A 307 2.18 -3.43 38.87
N ARG A 308 2.96 -3.61 37.80
CA ARG A 308 4.28 -4.26 37.84
C ARG A 308 5.43 -3.36 38.31
N ARG A 309 5.22 -2.03 38.37
CA ARG A 309 6.22 -1.08 38.91
C ARG A 309 5.99 -0.77 40.39
N THR A 310 4.79 -1.05 40.90
CA THR A 310 4.38 -0.74 42.28
C THR A 310 4.33 -1.97 43.19
N GLY A 311 4.73 -3.14 42.73
CA GLY A 311 4.83 -4.38 43.51
C GLY A 311 6.14 -5.08 43.18
#